data_AF-A0A5M9NS33-F1
#
_entry.id   AF-A0A5M9NS33-F1
#
_cell.length_a   1.000
_cell.length_b   1.000
_cell.length_c   1.000
_cell.angle_alpha   90.00
_cell.angle_beta   90.00
_cell.angle_gamma   90.00
#
_symmetry.space_group_name_H-M   'P 1'
#
loop_
_entity.id
_entity.type
_entity.pdbx_description
1 polymer ?
#
loop_
_entity_poly.entity_id
_entity_poly.type
_entity_poly.pdbx_seq_one_letter_code
_entity_poly.pdbx_strand_id
1 'polypeptide(L)'
;MAQYYKEKLYEFNINRECKAIYMGCDKFVEAINDKNLSSARMFLEMIINSCKYIRTTKPPVKYKEIHKQMKKVCNNLMKLYRDIFSIFIDRVWTKEYEDKLYRDGELLKSQLNQLEISSN
;
A
#
# COMPACT_ATOMS: atom_id res chain seq x y z
N MET A 1 5.85 23.17 33.20
CA MET A 1 6.99 22.92 32.30
C MET A 1 6.92 21.55 31.61
N ALA A 2 6.68 20.43 32.30
CA ALA A 2 6.55 19.11 31.68
C ALA A 2 5.41 18.98 30.63
N GLN A 3 4.27 19.66 30.85
CA GLN A 3 3.15 19.65 29.90
C GLN A 3 3.51 20.30 28.55
N TYR A 4 4.25 21.42 28.57
CA TYR A 4 4.70 22.11 27.37
C TYR A 4 5.60 21.22 26.50
N TYR A 5 6.56 20.51 27.11
CA TYR A 5 7.42 19.58 26.38
C TYR A 5 6.65 18.39 25.79
N LYS A 6 5.66 17.85 26.51
CA LYS A 6 4.77 16.79 25.98
C LYS A 6 3.98 17.28 24.76
N GLU A 7 3.49 18.51 24.80
CA GLU A 7 2.78 19.13 23.67
C GLU A 7 3.69 19.35 22.47
N LYS A 8 4.92 19.85 22.68
CA LYS A 8 5.90 20.05 21.60
C LYS A 8 6.35 18.75 20.95
N LEU A 9 6.61 17.71 21.75
CA LEU A 9 6.96 16.39 21.23
C LEU A 9 5.81 15.79 20.41
N TYR A 10 4.58 15.94 20.91
CA TYR A 10 3.38 15.50 20.19
C TYR A 10 3.24 16.24 18.84
N GLU A 11 3.36 17.56 18.81
CA GLU A 11 3.33 18.37 17.57
C GLU A 11 4.36 17.88 16.56
N PHE A 12 5.61 17.69 17.01
CA PHE A 12 6.70 17.24 16.15
C PHE A 12 6.41 15.87 15.54
N ASN A 13 6.04 14.89 16.37
CA ASN A 13 5.78 13.53 15.91
C ASN A 13 4.59 13.47 14.95
N ILE A 14 3.47 14.12 15.29
CA ILE A 14 2.29 14.12 14.43
C ILE A 14 2.58 14.82 13.10
N ASN A 15 3.30 15.95 13.10
CA ASN A 15 3.68 16.61 11.86
C ASN A 15 4.56 15.73 10.97
N ARG A 16 5.50 14.98 11.58
CA ARG A 16 6.36 14.04 10.85
C ARG A 16 5.52 12.94 10.19
N GLU A 17 4.61 12.32 10.93
CA GLU A 17 3.78 11.22 10.42
C GLU A 17 2.77 11.70 9.37
N CYS A 18 2.16 12.88 9.55
CA CYS A 18 1.28 13.47 8.54
C CYS A 18 2.03 13.77 7.23
N LYS A 19 3.27 14.26 7.30
CA LYS A 19 4.13 14.45 6.11
C LYS A 19 4.45 13.12 5.43
N ALA A 20 4.80 12.09 6.20
CA ALA A 20 5.06 10.76 5.66
C ALA A 20 3.83 10.19 4.94
N ILE A 21 2.64 10.34 5.52
CA ILE A 21 1.37 9.94 4.87
C ILE A 21 1.18 10.70 3.56
N TYR A 22 1.34 12.03 3.57
CA TYR A 22 1.13 12.85 2.37
C TYR A 22 2.08 12.45 1.22
N MET A 23 3.38 12.37 1.49
CA MET A 23 4.38 11.95 0.51
C MET A 23 4.15 10.49 0.06
N GLY A 24 3.75 9.63 0.99
CA GLY A 24 3.44 8.23 0.67
C GLY A 24 2.26 8.10 -0.27
N CYS A 25 1.19 8.85 -0.06
CA CYS A 25 0.03 8.85 -0.96
C CYS A 25 0.41 9.29 -2.38
N ASP A 26 1.20 10.36 -2.51
CA ASP A 26 1.68 10.87 -3.79
C ASP A 26 2.52 9.82 -4.53
N LYS A 27 3.53 9.28 -3.85
CA LYS A 27 4.41 8.24 -4.40
C LYS A 27 3.71 6.91 -4.68
N PHE A 28 2.68 6.58 -3.91
CA PHE A 28 1.83 5.43 -4.19
C PHE A 28 1.10 5.61 -5.52
N VAL A 29 0.50 6.78 -5.77
CA VAL A 29 -0.20 7.07 -7.01
C VAL A 29 0.75 7.01 -8.21
N GLU A 30 1.94 7.61 -8.10
CA GLU A 30 3.00 7.49 -9.11
C GLU A 30 3.34 6.02 -9.40
N ALA A 31 3.61 5.23 -8.36
CA ALA A 31 3.96 3.82 -8.52
C ALA A 31 2.84 2.97 -9.17
N ILE A 32 1.57 3.30 -8.91
CA ILE A 32 0.43 2.64 -9.55
C ILE A 32 0.37 3.01 -11.04
N ASN A 33 0.56 4.28 -11.38
CA ASN A 33 0.57 4.75 -12.77
C ASN A 33 1.71 4.09 -13.57
N ASP A 34 2.88 3.94 -12.95
CA ASP A 34 4.06 3.30 -13.52
C ASP A 34 3.97 1.77 -13.49
N LYS A 35 2.90 1.19 -12.93
CA LYS A 35 2.70 -0.24 -12.72
C LYS A 35 3.84 -0.89 -11.91
N ASN A 36 4.54 -0.12 -11.07
CA ASN A 36 5.61 -0.58 -10.21
C ASN A 36 5.06 -1.10 -8.87
N LEU A 37 4.77 -2.40 -8.84
CA LEU A 37 4.12 -3.06 -7.70
C LEU A 37 4.95 -3.05 -6.42
N SER A 38 6.27 -3.19 -6.54
CA SER A 38 7.17 -3.18 -5.38
C SER A 38 7.14 -1.82 -4.69
N SER A 39 7.22 -0.74 -5.48
CA SER A 39 7.16 0.63 -4.96
C SER A 39 5.78 0.95 -4.39
N ALA A 40 4.70 0.56 -5.08
CA ALA A 40 3.34 0.74 -4.58
C ALA A 40 3.15 0.05 -3.23
N ARG A 41 3.60 -1.20 -3.07
CA ARG A 41 3.54 -1.91 -1.79
C ARG A 41 4.35 -1.22 -0.70
N MET A 42 5.57 -0.77 -1.02
CA MET A 42 6.44 -0.08 -0.05
C MET A 42 5.80 1.20 0.49
N PHE A 43 5.29 2.06 -0.41
CA PHE A 43 4.62 3.30 0.01
C PHE A 43 3.32 3.04 0.76
N LEU A 44 2.58 2.01 0.36
CA LEU A 44 1.40 1.56 1.07
C LEU A 44 1.70 1.16 2.52
N GLU A 45 2.73 0.33 2.73
CA GLU A 45 3.17 -0.10 4.06
C GLU A 45 3.59 1.09 4.93
N MET A 46 4.29 2.07 4.35
CA MET A 46 4.66 3.32 5.02
C MET A 46 3.42 4.08 5.51
N ILE A 47 2.43 4.30 4.64
CA ILE A 47 1.22 5.06 5.00
C ILE A 47 0.44 4.33 6.10
N ILE A 48 0.31 2.99 6.01
CA ILE A 48 -0.37 2.18 7.02
C ILE A 48 0.32 2.30 8.37
N ASN A 49 1.66 2.25 8.42
CA ASN A 49 2.41 2.35 9.66
C ASN A 49 2.23 3.73 10.32
N SER A 50 2.31 4.82 9.54
CA SER A 50 2.03 6.17 10.06
C SER A 50 0.59 6.32 10.53
N CYS A 51 -0.39 5.78 9.79
CA CYS A 51 -1.80 5.78 10.21
C CYS A 51 -2.03 5.01 11.51
N LYS A 52 -1.36 3.86 11.71
CA LYS A 52 -1.41 3.11 12.96
C LYS A 52 -0.85 3.92 14.12
N TYR A 53 0.30 4.57 13.92
CA TYR A 53 0.92 5.44 14.94
C TYR A 53 -0.03 6.58 15.36
N ILE A 54 -0.62 7.30 14.41
CA ILE A 54 -1.56 8.38 14.72
C ILE A 54 -2.78 7.83 15.48
N ARG A 55 -3.30 6.66 15.10
CA ARG A 55 -4.45 6.05 15.77
C ARG A 55 -4.18 5.63 17.21
N THR A 56 -2.97 5.16 17.53
CA THR A 56 -2.61 4.68 18.88
C THR A 56 -2.06 5.79 19.76
N THR A 57 -1.60 6.90 19.18
CA THR A 57 -1.12 8.06 19.94
C THR A 57 -2.24 8.66 20.80
N LYS A 58 -1.89 9.04 22.03
CA LYS A 58 -2.76 9.77 22.96
C LYS A 58 -2.45 11.27 22.85
N PRO A 59 -3.39 12.11 22.39
CA PRO A 59 -3.15 13.54 22.26
C PRO A 59 -3.22 14.24 23.62
N PRO A 60 -2.44 15.32 23.83
CA PRO A 60 -2.73 16.29 24.88
C PRO A 60 -4.12 16.91 24.69
N VAL A 61 -4.74 17.40 25.79
CA VAL A 61 -6.11 17.94 25.78
C VAL A 61 -6.31 19.00 24.70
N LYS A 62 -5.33 19.89 24.54
CA LYS A 62 -5.31 20.95 23.53
C LYS A 62 -5.51 20.46 22.08
N TYR A 63 -5.03 19.25 21.74
CA TYR A 63 -5.07 18.72 20.38
C TYR A 63 -6.13 17.63 20.18
N LYS A 64 -7.00 17.39 21.17
CA LYS A 64 -7.94 16.26 21.15
C LYS A 64 -8.86 16.25 19.93
N GLU A 65 -9.43 17.41 19.58
CA GLU A 65 -10.36 17.52 18.46
C GLU A 65 -9.68 17.37 17.10
N ILE A 66 -8.55 18.07 16.88
CA ILE A 66 -7.80 17.92 15.62
C ILE A 66 -7.29 16.49 15.45
N HIS A 67 -6.84 15.85 16.53
CA HIS A 67 -6.40 14.47 16.50
C HIS A 67 -7.54 13.49 16.17
N LYS A 68 -8.76 13.76 16.64
CA LYS A 68 -9.95 12.98 16.28
C LYS A 68 -10.22 13.04 14.77
N GLN A 69 -10.07 14.21 14.16
CA GLN A 69 -10.17 14.38 12.70
C GLN A 69 -9.07 13.60 11.98
N MET A 70 -7.82 13.68 12.45
CA MET A 70 -6.70 12.89 11.89
C MET A 70 -6.98 11.39 11.96
N LYS A 71 -7.48 10.86 13.09
CA LYS A 71 -7.88 9.45 13.20
C LYS A 71 -8.95 9.06 12.18
N LYS A 72 -9.92 9.93 11.92
CA LYS A 72 -10.96 9.69 10.90
C LYS A 72 -10.34 9.56 9.51
N VAL A 73 -9.41 10.46 9.16
CA VAL A 73 -8.67 10.39 7.89
C VAL A 73 -7.86 9.09 7.79
N CYS A 74 -7.09 8.74 8.83
CA CYS A 74 -6.33 7.49 8.86
C CYS A 74 -7.23 6.25 8.71
N ASN A 75 -8.41 6.24 9.33
CA ASN A 75 -9.37 5.14 9.17
C ASN A 75 -9.90 5.05 7.74
N ASN A 76 -10.18 6.19 7.10
CA ASN A 76 -10.63 6.21 5.70
C ASN A 76 -9.52 5.71 4.76
N LEU A 77 -8.28 6.16 4.95
CA LEU A 77 -7.13 5.70 4.19
C LEU A 77 -6.94 4.19 4.33
N MET A 78 -6.97 3.66 5.56
CA MET A 78 -6.84 2.21 5.78
C MET A 78 -7.97 1.38 5.16
N LYS A 79 -9.19 1.93 5.05
CA LYS A 79 -10.30 1.28 4.34
C LYS A 79 -10.06 1.26 2.84
N LEU A 80 -9.78 2.43 2.25
CA LEU A 80 -9.41 2.57 0.84
C LEU A 80 -8.30 1.60 0.45
N TYR A 81 -7.30 1.42 1.31
CA TYR A 81 -6.22 0.49 1.07
C TYR A 81 -6.63 -0.98 1.10
N ARG A 82 -7.54 -1.38 2.00
CA ARG A 82 -8.09 -2.75 1.93
C ARG A 82 -8.79 -2.99 0.61
N ASP A 83 -9.57 -2.02 0.15
CA ASP A 83 -10.35 -2.13 -1.08
C ASP A 83 -9.42 -2.18 -2.29
N ILE A 84 -8.43 -1.28 -2.36
CA ILE A 84 -7.41 -1.28 -3.41
C ILE A 84 -6.63 -2.60 -3.38
N PHE A 85 -6.14 -3.03 -2.22
CA PHE A 85 -5.32 -4.24 -2.13
C PHE A 85 -6.11 -5.48 -2.53
N SER A 86 -7.40 -5.59 -2.16
CA SER A 86 -8.27 -6.67 -2.63
C SER A 86 -8.37 -6.69 -4.16
N ILE A 87 -8.69 -5.55 -4.77
CA ILE A 87 -8.84 -5.44 -6.23
C ILE A 87 -7.50 -5.69 -6.94
N PHE A 88 -6.40 -5.20 -6.38
CA PHE A 88 -5.06 -5.30 -6.96
C PHE A 88 -4.52 -6.73 -6.89
N ILE A 89 -4.73 -7.41 -5.76
CA ILE A 89 -4.43 -8.83 -5.60
C ILE A 89 -5.17 -9.65 -6.64
N ASP A 90 -6.48 -9.44 -6.77
CA ASP A 90 -7.30 -10.21 -7.69
C ASP A 90 -6.85 -9.97 -9.13
N ARG A 91 -6.65 -8.71 -9.55
CA ARG A 91 -6.20 -8.41 -10.93
C ARG A 91 -4.77 -8.84 -11.23
N VAL A 92 -3.82 -8.67 -10.31
CA VAL A 92 -2.41 -9.00 -10.56
C VAL A 92 -2.18 -10.51 -10.51
N TRP A 93 -2.73 -11.22 -9.52
CA TRP A 93 -2.56 -12.68 -9.48
C TRP A 93 -3.30 -13.37 -10.62
N THR A 94 -4.48 -12.89 -11.02
CA THR A 94 -5.16 -13.50 -12.18
C THR A 94 -4.31 -13.35 -13.44
N LYS A 95 -3.73 -12.16 -13.68
CA LYS A 95 -2.90 -11.93 -14.87
C LYS A 95 -1.54 -12.65 -14.82
N GLU A 96 -0.89 -12.71 -13.66
CA GLU A 96 0.38 -13.45 -13.51
C GLU A 96 0.17 -14.97 -13.68
N TYR A 97 -0.94 -15.51 -13.19
CA TYR A 97 -1.32 -16.92 -13.41
C TYR A 97 -1.76 -17.16 -14.85
N GLU A 98 -2.50 -16.25 -15.49
CA GLU A 98 -2.83 -16.32 -16.91
C GLU A 98 -1.57 -16.34 -17.78
N ASP A 99 -0.60 -15.46 -17.53
CA ASP A 99 0.66 -15.41 -18.29
C ASP A 99 1.54 -16.66 -18.05
N LYS A 100 1.49 -17.26 -16.85
CA LYS A 100 2.17 -18.54 -16.57
C LYS A 100 1.48 -19.70 -17.29
N LEU A 101 0.16 -19.82 -17.19
CA LEU A 101 -0.64 -20.83 -17.89
C LEU A 101 -0.49 -20.72 -19.41
N TYR A 102 -0.47 -19.51 -19.96
CA TYR A 102 -0.26 -19.27 -21.38
C TYR A 102 1.15 -19.70 -21.83
N ARG A 103 2.19 -19.32 -21.08
CA ARG A 103 3.58 -19.76 -21.38
C ARG A 103 3.73 -21.27 -21.31
N ASP A 104 3.20 -21.90 -20.27
CA ASP A 104 3.28 -23.34 -20.08
C ASP A 104 2.48 -24.06 -21.18
N GLY A 105 1.33 -23.50 -21.58
CA GLY A 105 0.55 -23.99 -22.72
C GLY A 105 1.29 -23.91 -24.05
N GLU A 106 1.97 -22.80 -24.35
CA GLU A 106 2.79 -22.66 -25.56
C GLU A 106 4.02 -23.58 -25.55
N LEU A 107 4.65 -23.77 -24.39
CA LEU A 107 5.73 -24.76 -24.20
C LEU A 107 5.24 -26.18 -24.49
N LEU A 108 4.10 -26.57 -23.93
CA LEU A 108 3.51 -27.88 -24.15
C LEU A 108 3.15 -28.09 -25.63
N LYS A 109 2.57 -27.08 -26.28
CA LYS A 109 2.24 -27.08 -27.71
C LYS A 109 3.49 -27.21 -28.58
N SER A 110 4.56 -26.51 -28.24
CA SER A 110 5.85 -26.64 -28.92
C SER A 110 6.42 -28.06 -28.81
N GLN A 111 6.31 -28.69 -27.64
CA GLN A 111 6.78 -30.06 -27.42
C GLN A 111 5.93 -31.09 -28.19
N LEU A 112 4.61 -30.91 -28.21
CA LEU A 112 3.69 -31.75 -28.97
C LEU A 112 3.99 -31.68 -30.48
N ASN A 113 4.18 -30.47 -31.02
CA ASN A 113 4.56 -30.30 -32.42
C ASN A 113 5.89 -31.00 -32.76
N GLN A 114 6.87 -30.98 -31.86
CA GLN A 114 8.14 -31.71 -32.06
C GLN A 114 7.93 -33.23 -32.11
N LEU A 115 7.06 -33.78 -31.26
CA LEU A 115 6.73 -35.21 -31.29
C LEU A 115 6.02 -35.61 -32.58
N GLU A 116 5.08 -34.80 -33.07
CA GLU A 116 4.36 -35.05 -34.33
C GLU A 116 5.29 -35.02 -35.55
N ILE A 117 6.25 -34.08 -35.59
CA ILE A 117 7.25 -34.02 -36.67
C ILE A 117 8.21 -35.21 -36.61
N SER A 118 8.56 -35.67 -35.41
CA SER A 118 9.48 -36.81 -35.20
C SER A 118 8.84 -38.17 -35.52
N SER A 119 7.52 -38.20 -35.72
CA SER A 119 6.73 -39.42 -35.96
C SER A 119 6.40 -39.65 -37.45
N ASN A 120 6.87 -38.76 -38.34
CA ASN A 120 6.78 -38.84 -39.81
C ASN A 120 8.18 -39.04 -40.43
#